data_AF-A0A9D7KPA7-F1
#
_entry.id   AF-A0A9D7KPA7-F1
#
_cell.length_a   1.000
_cell.length_b   1.000
_cell.length_c   1.000
_cell.angle_alpha   90.00
_cell.angle_beta   90.00
_cell.angle_gamma   90.00
#
_symmetry.space_group_name_H-M   'P 1'
#
loop_
_entity.id
_entity.type
_entity.pdbx_description
1 polymer ?
#
loop_
_entity_poly.entity_id
_entity_poly.type
_entity_poly.pdbx_seq_one_letter_code
_entity_poly.pdbx_strand_id
1 'polypeptide(L)' 'MKIHVLTFGVINEIISDNNFEVESACTVLQLRNYLNTHHTALMELPYLIAVNNAIAPEQLILDAEDEIALLPPFSGG' A
#
# COMPACT_ATOMS: atom_id res chain seq x y z
N MET A 1 -10.14 10.52 -2.44
CA MET A 1 -9.31 10.48 -3.65
C MET A 1 -9.10 9.05 -4.11
N LYS A 2 -8.88 8.86 -5.41
CA LYS A 2 -8.55 7.55 -5.98
C LYS A 2 -7.04 7.43 -6.09
N ILE A 3 -6.47 6.36 -5.56
CA ILE A 3 -5.05 6.04 -5.66
C ILE A 3 -4.85 4.71 -6.35
N HIS A 4 -3.72 4.55 -7.03
CA HIS A 4 -3.29 3.30 -7.61
C HIS A 4 -2.12 2.73 -6.80
N VAL A 5 -2.20 1.45 -6.46
CA VAL A 5 -1.20 0.77 -5.64
C VAL A 5 -0.58 -0.37 -6.43
N LEU A 6 0.72 -0.31 -6.64
CA LEU A 6 1.51 -1.39 -7.23
C LEU A 6 1.71 -2.50 -6.19
N THR A 7 1.47 -3.73 -6.61
CA THR A 7 1.57 -4.92 -5.75
C THR A 7 2.57 -5.90 -6.36
N PHE A 8 3.32 -6.60 -5.51
CA PHE A 8 4.40 -7.49 -5.92
C PHE A 8 4.30 -8.85 -5.22
N GLY A 9 4.75 -9.90 -5.90
CA GLY A 9 4.82 -11.26 -5.35
C GLY A 9 3.50 -11.71 -4.74
N VAL A 10 3.57 -12.25 -3.52
CA VAL A 10 2.40 -12.75 -2.77
C VAL A 10 1.32 -11.69 -2.53
N ILE A 11 1.67 -10.40 -2.50
CA ILE A 11 0.67 -9.32 -2.31
C ILE A 11 -0.22 -9.19 -3.55
N ASN A 12 0.33 -9.39 -4.75
CA ASN A 12 -0.43 -9.35 -6.00
C ASN A 12 -1.41 -10.54 -6.13
N GLU A 13 -1.20 -11.61 -5.37
CA GLU A 13 -2.14 -12.73 -5.27
C GLU A 13 -3.30 -12.43 -4.30
N ILE A 14 -3.06 -11.56 -3.30
CA ILE A 14 -4.03 -11.17 -2.27
C ILE A 14 -4.94 -10.04 -2.76
N ILE A 15 -4.38 -9.09 -3.50
CA ILE A 15 -5.09 -7.90 -3.99
C ILE A 15 -5.38 -8.07 -5.47
N SER A 16 -6.65 -8.24 -5.82
CA SER A 16 -7.09 -8.35 -7.22
C SER A 16 -7.42 -7.01 -7.88
N ASP A 17 -7.76 -5.97 -7.11
CA ASP A 17 -7.96 -4.60 -7.61
C ASP A 17 -7.00 -3.65 -6.92
N ASN A 18 -6.18 -3.00 -7.73
CA ASN A 18 -5.10 -2.12 -7.30
C ASN A 18 -5.55 -0.66 -7.17
N ASN A 19 -6.83 -0.37 -7.41
CA ASN A 19 -7.39 0.97 -7.30
C ASN A 19 -8.20 1.10 -6.02
N PHE A 20 -7.83 2.07 -5.19
CA PHE A 20 -8.50 2.28 -3.90
C PHE A 20 -9.05 3.70 -3.81
N GLU A 21 -10.23 3.83 -3.22
CA GLU A 21 -10.83 5.12 -2.89
C GLU A 21 -10.62 5.38 -1.40
N VAL A 22 -9.78 6.36 -1.10
CA VAL A 22 -9.37 6.74 0.26
C VAL A 22 -9.72 8.21 0.54
N GLU A 23 -9.61 8.67 1.78
CA GLU A 23 -9.82 10.09 2.09
C GLU A 23 -8.73 10.98 1.45
N SER A 24 -9.06 12.25 1.20
CA SER A 24 -8.15 13.20 0.51
C SER A 24 -6.89 13.57 1.30
N ALA A 25 -6.86 13.32 2.62
CA ALA A 25 -5.71 13.54 3.50
C ALA A 25 -5.26 12.21 4.13
N CYS A 26 -5.28 11.13 3.34
CA CYS A 26 -4.93 9.79 3.80
C CYS A 26 -3.42 9.69 4.04
N THR A 27 -3.04 9.25 5.23
CA THR A 27 -1.65 8.92 5.57
C THR A 27 -1.30 7.49 5.14
N VAL A 28 -0.01 7.18 5.03
CA VAL A 28 0.47 5.81 4.80
C VAL A 28 -0.07 4.83 5.85
N LEU A 29 -0.15 5.22 7.12
CA LEU A 29 -0.75 4.39 8.17
C LEU A 29 -2.24 4.15 7.95
N GLN A 30 -2.99 5.19 7.57
CA GLN A 30 -4.41 5.06 7.27
C GLN A 30 -4.64 4.16 6.05
N LEU A 31 -3.82 4.28 5.01
CA LEU A 31 -3.85 3.37 3.86
C LEU A 31 -3.59 1.93 4.29
N ARG A 32 -2.55 1.68 5.10
CA ARG A 32 -2.26 0.34 5.64
C ARG A 32 -3.47 -0.24 6.38
N ASN A 33 -4.09 0.55 7.26
CA ASN A 33 -5.25 0.11 8.01
C ASN A 33 -6.46 -0.17 7.12
N TYR A 34 -6.68 0.67 6.12
CA TYR A 34 -7.71 0.46 5.10
C TYR A 34 -7.48 -0.85 4.35
N LEU A 35 -6.28 -1.07 3.80
CA LEU A 35 -5.91 -2.30 3.08
C LEU A 35 -6.08 -3.54 3.96
N ASN A 36 -5.64 -3.48 5.22
CA ASN A 36 -5.77 -4.58 6.18
C ASN A 36 -7.23 -4.90 6.50
N THR A 37 -8.11 -3.89 6.53
CA THR A 37 -9.55 -4.09 6.78
C THR A 37 -10.25 -4.73 5.58
N HIS A 38 -9.84 -4.37 4.36
CA HIS A 38 -10.39 -4.91 3.12
C HIS A 38 -9.80 -6.28 2.73
N HIS A 39 -8.55 -6.53 3.10
CA HIS A 39 -7.81 -7.75 2.79
C HIS A 39 -7.15 -8.30 4.07
N THR A 40 -7.91 -9.06 4.85
CA THR A 40 -7.46 -9.64 6.13
C THR A 40 -6.14 -10.42 6.01
N ALA A 41 -5.90 -11.06 4.86
CA ALA A 41 -4.65 -11.79 4.58
C ALA A 41 -3.38 -10.91 4.61
N LEU A 42 -3.50 -9.60 4.39
CA LEU A 42 -2.38 -8.66 4.50
C LEU A 42 -1.94 -8.44 5.95
N MET A 43 -2.81 -8.68 6.95
CA MET A 43 -2.44 -8.50 8.35
C MET A 43 -1.39 -9.51 8.82
N GLU A 44 -1.38 -10.71 8.23
CA GLU A 44 -0.43 -11.77 8.58
C GLU A 44 0.88 -11.71 7.78
N LEU A 45 0.95 -10.82 6.78
CA LEU A 45 2.11 -10.66 5.92
C LEU A 45 2.86 -9.38 6.27
N PRO A 46 4.14 -9.43 6.67
CA PRO A 46 4.91 -8.21 6.87
C PRO A 46 5.23 -7.57 5.51
N TYR A 47 4.87 -6.30 5.29
CA TYR A 47 5.19 -5.57 4.06
C TYR A 47 5.52 -4.10 4.34
N LEU A 48 6.33 -3.52 3.45
CA LEU A 48 6.63 -2.09 3.45
C LEU A 48 5.76 -1.35 2.43
N ILE A 49 5.49 -0.07 2.69
CA ILE A 49 4.85 0.82 1.73
C ILE A 49 5.93 1.78 1.23
N ALA A 50 6.15 1.78 -0.08
CA ALA A 50 6.98 2.78 -0.75
C ALA A 50 6.08 3.79 -1.46
N VAL A 51 6.51 5.05 -1.41
CA VAL A 51 5.89 6.16 -2.13
C VAL A 51 6.98 6.83 -2.96
N ASN A 52 6.76 6.97 -4.26
CA ASN A 52 7.71 7.55 -5.20
C ASN A 52 9.11 6.91 -5.09
N ASN A 53 9.15 5.57 -5.13
CA ASN A 53 10.37 4.76 -5.09
C ASN A 53 11.20 4.83 -3.79
N ALA A 54 10.62 5.38 -2.70
CA ALA A 54 11.26 5.42 -1.38
C ALA A 54 10.34 4.84 -0.29
N ILE A 55 10.91 4.18 0.73
CA ILE A 55 10.13 3.71 1.88
C ILE A 55 9.52 4.91 2.60
N ALA A 56 8.20 4.90 2.70
CA ALA A 56 7.46 6.03 3.24
C ALA A 56 7.23 5.87 4.76
N PRO A 57 7.40 6.94 5.54
CA PRO A 57 7.03 6.92 6.95
C PRO A 57 5.50 6.91 7.10
N GLU A 58 5.03 6.37 8.22
CA GLU A 58 3.60 6.18 8.51
C GLU A 58 2.78 7.49 8.48
N GLN A 59 3.39 8.62 8.82
CA GLN A 59 2.74 9.92 8.89
C GLN A 59 2.75 10.69 7.55
N LEU A 60 3.40 10.16 6.51
CA LEU A 60 3.39 10.80 5.20
C LEU A 60 1.95 10.84 4.68
N ILE A 61 1.49 12.04 4.29
CA ILE A 61 0.21 12.25 3.62
C ILE A 61 0.40 11.90 2.14
N LEU A 62 -0.46 11.04 1.63
CA LEU A 62 -0.48 10.60 0.24
C LEU A 62 -1.20 11.61 -0.64
N ASP A 63 -0.74 11.77 -1.87
CA ASP A 63 -1.44 12.47 -2.94
C ASP A 63 -2.03 11.46 -3.95
N ALA A 64 -2.96 11.91 -4.78
CA ALA A 64 -3.55 11.10 -5.84
C ALA A 64 -2.56 10.82 -6.98
N GLU A 65 -1.54 11.67 -7.14
CA GLU A 65 -0.49 11.54 -8.16
C GLU A 65 0.69 10.66 -7.71
N ASP A 66 0.72 10.24 -6.45
CA ASP A 66 1.82 9.44 -5.89
C ASP A 66 1.86 8.02 -6.49
N GLU A 67 3.08 7.55 -6.79
CA GLU A 67 3.31 6.15 -7.10
C GLU A 67 3.48 5.36 -5.80
N ILE A 68 2.48 4.54 -5.46
CA ILE A 68 2.44 3.77 -4.21
C ILE A 68 2.72 2.31 -4.52
N ALA A 69 3.61 1.67 -3.74
CA ALA A 69 3.97 0.27 -3.89
C ALA A 69 3.93 -0.49 -2.55
N LEU A 70 3.35 -1.69 -2.56
CA LEU A 70 3.39 -2.64 -1.44
C LEU A 70 4.50 -3.66 -1.67
N LEU A 71 5.54 -3.59 -0.85
CA LEU A 71 6.74 -4.40 -0.99
C LEU A 71 6.68 -5.58 0.00
N PRO A 72 6.51 -6.83 -0.47
CA PRO A 72 6.61 -8.00 0.39
C PRO A 72 8.04 -8.12 0.96
N PRO A 73 8.20 -8.86 2.07
CA PRO A 73 9.54 -9.14 2.58
C PRO A 73 10.24 -10.00 1.52
N PHE A 74 11.52 -9.73 1.23
CA PHE A 74 12.33 -10.44 0.21
C PHE A 74 12.14 -10.05 -1.27
N SER A 75 12.05 -8.75 -1.59
CA SER A 75 12.14 -8.29 -2.99
C SER A 75 13.58 -8.08 -3.49
N GLY A 76 14.60 -8.47 -2.71
CA GLY A 76 16.01 -8.48 -3.10
C GLY A 76 16.60 -9.86 -2.81
N GLY A 77 17.22 -10.48 -3.82
CA GLY A 77 17.96 -11.74 -3.68
C GLY A 77 19.19 -11.60 -2.80
#